data_AF-A0A2H3KXB6-F1
#
_entry.id   AF-A0A2H3KXB6-F1
#
_cell.length_a   1.000
_cell.length_b   1.000
_cell.length_c   1.000
_cell.angle_alpha   90.00
_cell.angle_beta   90.00
_cell.angle_gamma   90.00
#
_symmetry.space_group_name_H-M   'P 1'
#
loop_
_entity.id
_entity.type
_entity.pdbx_description
1 polymer ?
#
loop_
_entity_poly.entity_id
_entity_poly.type
_entity_poly.pdbx_seq_one_letter_code
_entity_poly.pdbx_strand_id
1 'polypeptide(L)'
;MHPDVLLSAIEHYSYCPRQCALIHIEQTYDENVYTIRGSLAHERVDSGDKTPNRGTITQRGLPLWSEEYGLQGKADVVEWHNDVPYPVEYKVGRRHGRHADVQLCAQAICLEEMFHVSVPRGAIYYGATRKRHEIIFDSELRAQTLQFVAAIREMLMNQDMLPPAAHDARCPNCSLINACLPEIVGQERRLRIMQAELYKPQAISEVE
;
A
#
# COMPACT_ATOMS: atom_id res chain seq x y z
N MET A 1 -11.15 18.88 -7.24
CA MET A 1 -11.46 17.65 -6.49
C MET A 1 -10.16 16.87 -6.44
N HIS A 2 -9.58 16.67 -5.25
CA HIS A 2 -8.32 15.94 -5.12
C HIS A 2 -8.58 14.44 -5.26
N PRO A 3 -7.63 13.65 -5.80
CA PRO A 3 -7.81 12.21 -5.90
C PRO A 3 -7.86 11.60 -4.49
N ASP A 4 -8.80 10.67 -4.30
CA ASP A 4 -8.86 9.84 -3.11
C ASP A 4 -7.67 8.89 -3.06
N VAL A 5 -7.16 8.65 -1.85
CA VAL A 5 -6.04 7.76 -1.59
C VAL A 5 -6.57 6.38 -1.19
N LEU A 6 -6.16 5.35 -1.94
CA LEU A 6 -6.46 3.97 -1.56
C LEU A 6 -5.74 3.60 -0.26
N LEU A 7 -6.44 2.94 0.65
CA LEU A 7 -5.85 2.46 1.91
C LEU A 7 -4.60 1.59 1.68
N SER A 8 -4.63 0.71 0.66
CA SER A 8 -3.49 -0.12 0.28
C SER A 8 -2.28 0.69 -0.24
N ALA A 9 -2.51 1.87 -0.81
CA ALA A 9 -1.42 2.76 -1.26
C ALA A 9 -0.53 3.22 -0.10
N ILE A 10 -1.06 3.32 1.12
CA ILE A 10 -0.32 3.78 2.29
C ILE A 10 0.75 2.78 2.69
N GLU A 11 0.45 1.48 2.65
CA GLU A 11 1.45 0.42 2.87
C GLU A 11 2.51 0.45 1.75
N HIS A 12 2.08 0.53 0.48
CA HIS A 12 2.99 0.56 -0.67
C HIS A 12 3.93 1.77 -0.61
N TYR A 13 3.42 2.96 -0.28
CA TYR A 13 4.22 4.18 -0.17
C TYR A 13 5.21 4.09 0.99
N SER A 14 4.75 3.60 2.15
CA SER A 14 5.60 3.36 3.31
C SER A 14 6.75 2.39 2.98
N TYR A 15 6.48 1.36 2.18
CA TYR A 15 7.51 0.44 1.72
C TYR A 15 8.44 1.10 0.69
N CYS A 16 7.92 1.72 -0.36
CA CYS A 16 8.70 2.46 -1.35
C CYS A 16 7.79 3.39 -2.18
N PRO A 17 8.06 4.71 -2.22
CA PRO A 17 7.29 5.65 -3.04
C PRO A 17 7.24 5.25 -4.53
N ARG A 18 8.34 4.73 -5.08
CA ARG A 18 8.36 4.25 -6.46
C ARG A 18 7.48 3.01 -6.66
N GLN A 19 7.45 2.09 -5.70
CA GLN A 19 6.53 0.93 -5.78
C GLN A 19 5.08 1.42 -5.76
N CYS A 20 4.76 2.37 -4.89
CA CYS A 20 3.42 2.97 -4.85
C CYS A 20 3.03 3.61 -6.18
N ALA A 21 3.93 4.38 -6.81
CA ALA A 21 3.69 4.98 -8.11
C ALA A 21 3.50 3.93 -9.22
N LEU A 22 4.35 2.90 -9.27
CA LEU A 22 4.21 1.82 -10.25
C LEU A 22 2.85 1.09 -10.11
N ILE A 23 2.36 0.88 -8.89
CA ILE A 23 1.08 0.21 -8.65
C ILE A 23 -0.10 1.13 -8.99
N HIS A 24 -0.09 2.36 -8.48
CA HIS A 24 -1.29 3.21 -8.45
C HIS A 24 -1.37 4.23 -9.59
N ILE A 25 -0.24 4.56 -10.24
CA ILE A 25 -0.20 5.46 -11.41
C ILE A 25 -0.05 4.61 -12.67
N GLU A 26 1.01 3.81 -12.75
CA GLU A 26 1.33 3.00 -13.95
C GLU A 26 0.52 1.71 -14.05
N GLN A 27 -0.32 1.40 -13.06
CA GLN A 27 -1.15 0.19 -13.00
C GLN A 27 -0.34 -1.10 -13.23
N THR A 28 0.91 -1.11 -12.78
CA THR A 28 1.82 -2.23 -12.89
C THR A 28 1.55 -3.21 -11.75
N TYR A 29 0.98 -4.36 -12.09
CA TYR A 29 0.85 -5.49 -11.20
C TYR A 29 1.64 -6.65 -11.82
N ASP A 30 2.79 -6.97 -11.25
CA ASP A 30 3.46 -8.23 -11.57
C ASP A 30 2.62 -9.33 -10.90
N GLU A 31 2.05 -10.26 -11.67
CA GLU A 31 1.28 -11.40 -11.18
C GLU A 31 2.20 -12.35 -10.41
N ASN A 32 2.63 -11.91 -9.24
CA ASN A 32 3.53 -12.66 -8.40
C ASN A 32 2.72 -13.67 -7.58
N VAL A 33 3.31 -14.82 -7.28
CA VAL A 33 2.69 -15.96 -6.55
C VAL A 33 2.08 -15.55 -5.19
N TYR A 34 2.48 -14.39 -4.66
CA TYR A 34 1.92 -13.75 -3.47
C TYR A 34 0.53 -13.15 -3.68
N THR A 35 0.21 -12.63 -4.87
CA THR A 35 -1.12 -12.09 -5.20
C THR A 35 -2.15 -13.22 -5.25
N ILE A 36 -1.84 -14.36 -5.86
CA ILE A 36 -2.76 -15.52 -5.87
C ILE A 36 -2.99 -16.06 -4.45
N ARG A 37 -1.94 -16.17 -3.63
CA ARG A 37 -2.07 -16.60 -2.23
C ARG A 37 -2.76 -15.56 -1.33
N GLY A 38 -2.55 -14.28 -1.59
CA GLY A 38 -3.24 -13.16 -0.96
C GLY A 38 -4.73 -13.20 -1.31
N SER A 39 -5.07 -13.23 -2.60
CA SER A 39 -6.43 -13.33 -3.10
C SER A 39 -7.17 -14.55 -2.55
N LEU A 40 -6.55 -15.74 -2.50
CA LEU A 40 -7.14 -16.94 -1.88
C LEU A 40 -7.37 -16.79 -0.36
N ALA A 41 -6.52 -16.02 0.33
CA ALA A 41 -6.72 -15.70 1.74
C ALA A 41 -7.84 -14.68 1.94
N HIS A 42 -7.97 -13.69 1.05
CA HIS A 42 -9.05 -12.71 1.05
C HIS A 42 -10.38 -13.30 0.58
N GLU A 43 -10.43 -14.28 -0.34
CA GLU A 43 -11.68 -14.97 -0.74
C GLU A 43 -12.39 -15.64 0.43
N ARG A 44 -11.63 -16.17 1.41
CA ARG A 44 -12.20 -16.71 2.66
C ARG A 44 -12.73 -15.61 3.57
N VAL A 45 -12.21 -14.40 3.43
CA VAL A 45 -12.60 -13.22 4.19
C VAL A 45 -13.79 -12.53 3.54
N ASP A 46 -13.89 -12.48 2.22
CA ASP A 46 -14.84 -11.67 1.46
C ASP A 46 -16.30 -12.14 1.46
N SER A 47 -16.71 -13.07 2.34
CA SER A 47 -18.11 -13.55 2.37
C SER A 47 -19.12 -12.49 2.84
N GLY A 48 -18.68 -11.34 3.36
CA GLY A 48 -19.56 -10.23 3.76
C GLY A 48 -20.48 -10.52 4.96
N ASP A 49 -20.45 -11.74 5.49
CA ASP A 49 -21.39 -12.19 6.51
C ASP A 49 -21.06 -11.62 7.89
N LYS A 50 -22.08 -11.05 8.54
CA LYS A 50 -22.05 -10.79 9.98
C LYS A 50 -22.20 -12.12 10.70
N THR A 51 -21.08 -12.70 11.14
CA THR A 51 -21.09 -13.95 11.91
C THR A 51 -20.72 -13.67 13.36
N PRO A 52 -21.47 -14.22 14.34
CA PRO A 52 -20.98 -14.27 15.70
C PRO A 52 -19.77 -15.20 15.73
N ASN A 53 -18.62 -14.66 16.11
CA ASN A 53 -17.40 -15.45 16.33
C ASN A 53 -16.93 -15.20 17.77
N ARG A 54 -16.93 -16.25 18.60
CA ARG A 54 -16.50 -16.17 20.02
C ARG A 54 -17.17 -15.05 20.83
N GLY A 55 -18.42 -14.71 20.51
CA GLY A 55 -19.20 -13.67 21.22
C GLY A 55 -19.05 -12.25 20.67
N THR A 56 -18.28 -12.05 19.59
CA THR A 56 -18.06 -10.74 18.96
C THR A 56 -18.69 -10.73 17.57
N ILE A 57 -19.39 -9.65 17.20
CA ILE A 57 -19.91 -9.47 15.85
C ILE A 57 -18.71 -9.21 14.93
N THR A 58 -18.55 -10.05 13.91
CA THR A 58 -17.47 -9.90 12.93
C THR A 58 -18.08 -9.55 11.59
N GLN A 59 -17.64 -8.46 10.98
CA GLN A 59 -17.96 -8.11 9.61
C GLN A 59 -16.70 -8.24 8.76
N ARG A 60 -16.84 -8.83 7.58
CA ARG A 60 -15.71 -9.01 6.68
C ARG A 60 -15.89 -8.21 5.41
N GLY A 61 -14.78 -7.77 4.83
CA GLY A 61 -14.77 -7.01 3.60
C GLY A 61 -15.54 -5.68 3.69
N LEU A 62 -15.50 -5.03 4.85
CA LEU A 62 -16.22 -3.76 5.07
C LEU A 62 -15.60 -2.67 4.19
N PRO A 63 -16.37 -2.03 3.29
CA PRO A 63 -15.90 -0.83 2.59
C PRO A 63 -15.64 0.29 3.60
N LEU A 64 -14.52 0.98 3.44
CA LEU A 64 -14.10 2.08 4.31
C LEU A 64 -13.89 3.34 3.49
N TRP A 65 -14.28 4.48 4.04
CA TRP A 65 -14.01 5.79 3.45
C TRP A 65 -13.82 6.85 4.54
N SER A 66 -13.17 7.95 4.15
CA SER A 66 -13.05 9.18 4.94
C SER A 66 -13.13 10.34 3.97
N GLU A 67 -14.14 11.20 4.14
CA GLU A 67 -14.29 12.42 3.35
C GLU A 67 -13.28 13.48 3.82
N GLU A 68 -13.03 13.56 5.13
CA GLU A 68 -12.08 14.50 5.73
C GLU A 68 -10.66 14.30 5.19
N TYR A 69 -10.23 13.04 5.11
CA TYR A 69 -8.88 12.69 4.68
C TYR A 69 -8.82 12.17 3.24
N GLY A 70 -9.93 12.12 2.50
CA GLY A 70 -9.99 11.59 1.14
C GLY A 70 -9.40 10.18 1.03
N LEU A 71 -9.85 9.27 1.90
CA LEU A 71 -9.42 7.87 1.92
C LEU A 71 -10.54 6.97 1.44
N GLN A 72 -10.17 5.89 0.76
CA GLN A 72 -11.10 4.82 0.42
C GLN A 72 -10.44 3.45 0.38
N GLY A 73 -11.21 2.39 0.60
CA GLY A 73 -10.75 1.03 0.41
C GLY A 73 -11.64 0.03 1.14
N LYS A 74 -11.03 -1.08 1.57
CA LYS A 74 -11.74 -2.20 2.20
C LYS A 74 -10.92 -2.70 3.38
N ALA A 75 -11.56 -2.93 4.52
CA ALA A 75 -10.98 -3.69 5.61
C ALA A 75 -11.29 -5.18 5.42
N ASP A 76 -10.29 -6.02 5.65
CA ASP A 76 -10.45 -7.48 5.65
C ASP A 76 -11.50 -7.90 6.66
N VAL A 77 -11.28 -7.57 7.93
CA VAL A 77 -12.18 -7.93 9.02
C VAL A 77 -12.30 -6.76 9.98
N VAL A 78 -13.53 -6.51 10.44
CA VAL A 78 -13.82 -5.59 11.54
C VAL A 78 -14.60 -6.36 12.60
N GLU A 79 -14.02 -6.43 13.79
CA GLU A 79 -14.65 -7.03 14.97
C GLU A 79 -15.29 -5.92 15.81
N TRP A 80 -16.50 -6.12 16.31
CA TRP A 80 -17.22 -5.13 17.12
C TRP A 80 -17.18 -5.48 18.60
N HIS A 81 -16.40 -4.74 19.38
CA HIS A 81 -16.21 -4.96 20.81
C HIS A 81 -16.96 -3.87 21.59
N ASN A 82 -18.14 -4.18 22.13
CA ASN A 82 -19.01 -3.19 22.80
C ASN A 82 -19.24 -1.95 21.93
N ASP A 83 -19.68 -2.15 20.69
CA ASP A 83 -19.91 -1.10 19.68
C ASP A 83 -18.66 -0.33 19.20
N VAL A 84 -17.47 -0.69 19.67
CA VAL A 84 -16.20 -0.16 19.15
C VAL A 84 -15.68 -1.08 18.04
N PRO A 85 -15.48 -0.58 16.81
CA PRO A 85 -14.90 -1.38 15.73
C PRO A 85 -13.40 -1.59 15.96
N TYR A 86 -12.94 -2.80 15.69
CA TYR A 86 -11.56 -3.25 15.85
C TYR A 86 -11.11 -3.85 14.50
N PRO A 87 -10.33 -3.11 13.70
CA PRO A 87 -9.89 -3.59 12.40
C PRO A 87 -8.84 -4.70 12.56
N VAL A 88 -8.95 -5.73 11.72
CA VAL A 88 -8.02 -6.87 11.66
C VAL A 88 -7.59 -7.08 10.21
N GLU A 89 -6.34 -6.70 9.90
CA GLU A 89 -5.72 -6.86 8.58
C GLU A 89 -5.06 -8.24 8.49
N TYR A 90 -5.30 -8.97 7.38
CA TYR A 90 -4.70 -10.27 7.14
C TYR A 90 -3.49 -10.15 6.20
N LYS A 91 -2.35 -10.66 6.63
CA LYS A 91 -1.15 -10.75 5.79
C LYS A 91 -0.71 -12.20 5.67
N VAL A 92 -0.42 -12.66 4.46
CA VAL A 92 0.03 -14.04 4.21
C VAL A 92 1.44 -14.27 4.78
N GLY A 93 2.31 -13.26 4.68
CA GLY A 93 3.73 -13.34 5.03
C GLY A 93 4.04 -13.30 6.53
N ARG A 94 5.29 -13.01 6.86
CA ARG A 94 5.74 -12.66 8.22
C ARG A 94 5.78 -11.14 8.36
N ARG A 95 5.77 -10.64 9.60
CA ARG A 95 5.93 -9.21 9.87
C ARG A 95 7.24 -8.70 9.30
N HIS A 96 7.16 -7.59 8.57
CA HIS A 96 8.31 -6.86 8.04
C HIS A 96 8.07 -5.36 8.21
N GLY A 97 8.91 -4.71 9.03
CA GLY A 97 8.77 -3.29 9.33
C GLY A 97 7.42 -2.90 9.95
N ARG A 98 7.02 -1.65 9.73
CA ARG A 98 5.78 -1.02 10.21
C ARG A 98 4.81 -0.65 9.08
N HIS A 99 5.02 -1.15 7.85
CA HIS A 99 4.26 -0.73 6.67
C HIS A 99 2.77 -1.09 6.77
N ALA A 100 2.46 -2.29 7.28
CA ALA A 100 1.09 -2.69 7.53
C ALA A 100 0.45 -1.93 8.71
N ASP A 101 1.25 -1.44 9.66
CA ASP A 101 0.76 -0.69 10.82
C ASP A 101 0.13 0.65 10.36
N VAL A 102 0.73 1.36 9.39
CA VAL A 102 0.20 2.63 8.87
C VAL A 102 -1.06 2.45 8.02
N GLN A 103 -1.16 1.36 7.24
CA GLN A 103 -2.39 1.03 6.53
C GLN A 103 -3.54 0.72 7.50
N LEU A 104 -3.25 -0.09 8.54
CA LEU A 104 -4.24 -0.41 9.56
C LEU A 104 -4.67 0.83 10.36
N CYS A 105 -3.74 1.75 10.63
CA CYS A 105 -4.05 3.05 11.24
C CYS A 105 -4.98 3.89 10.35
N ALA A 106 -4.77 3.89 9.03
CA ALA A 106 -5.67 4.58 8.11
C ALA A 106 -7.07 3.96 8.08
N GLN A 107 -7.17 2.62 8.16
CA GLN A 107 -8.47 1.95 8.32
C GLN A 107 -9.18 2.41 9.60
N ALA A 108 -8.43 2.53 10.71
CA ALA A 108 -8.98 3.03 11.97
C ALA A 108 -9.52 4.46 11.84
N ILE A 109 -8.79 5.36 11.17
CA ILE A 109 -9.24 6.74 10.90
C ILE A 109 -10.58 6.73 10.13
N CYS A 110 -10.71 5.91 9.08
CA CYS A 110 -11.98 5.78 8.36
C CYS A 110 -13.11 5.28 9.27
N LEU A 111 -12.85 4.26 10.09
CA LEU A 111 -13.83 3.72 11.03
C LEU A 111 -14.28 4.77 12.06
N GLU A 112 -13.36 5.60 12.55
CA GLU A 112 -13.67 6.67 13.49
C GLU A 112 -14.62 7.71 12.87
N GLU A 113 -14.37 8.10 11.62
CA GLU A 113 -15.22 9.04 10.90
C GLU A 113 -16.60 8.43 10.58
N MET A 114 -16.62 7.21 10.04
CA MET A 114 -17.84 6.52 9.63
C MET A 114 -18.80 6.22 10.78
N PHE A 115 -18.26 5.93 11.97
CA PHE A 115 -19.07 5.46 13.11
C PHE A 115 -19.07 6.44 14.29
N HIS A 116 -18.35 7.56 14.21
CA HIS A 116 -18.26 8.57 15.25
C HIS A 116 -17.85 8.02 16.64
N VAL A 117 -16.94 7.03 16.64
CA VAL A 117 -16.40 6.39 17.83
C VAL A 117 -14.89 6.36 17.77
N SER A 118 -14.19 6.38 18.91
CA SER A 118 -12.73 6.25 18.91
C SER A 118 -12.30 4.80 18.68
N VAL A 119 -11.32 4.62 17.80
CA VAL A 119 -10.69 3.33 17.50
C VAL A 119 -9.23 3.44 17.91
N PRO A 120 -8.87 3.04 19.15
CA PRO A 120 -7.52 3.23 19.67
C PRO A 120 -6.52 2.14 19.25
N ARG A 121 -7.02 1.01 18.73
CA ARG A 121 -6.19 -0.16 18.40
C ARG A 121 -6.86 -1.08 17.38
N GLY A 122 -6.05 -1.93 16.76
CA GLY A 122 -6.47 -3.02 15.88
C GLY A 122 -5.43 -4.12 15.88
N ALA A 123 -5.55 -5.10 14.98
CA ALA A 123 -4.55 -6.16 14.86
C ALA A 123 -4.15 -6.45 13.41
N ILE A 124 -2.93 -6.96 13.25
CA ILE A 124 -2.48 -7.61 12.02
C ILE A 124 -2.35 -9.10 12.31
N TYR A 125 -3.03 -9.92 11.52
CA TYR A 125 -2.92 -11.38 11.58
C TYR A 125 -1.99 -11.89 10.48
N TYR A 126 -0.89 -12.53 10.88
CA TYR A 126 0.04 -13.14 9.94
C TYR A 126 -0.26 -14.63 9.75
N GLY A 127 -0.71 -15.01 8.56
CA GLY A 127 -1.08 -16.38 8.21
C GLY A 127 0.06 -17.38 8.36
N ALA A 128 1.30 -16.96 8.04
CA ALA A 128 2.49 -17.81 8.16
C ALA A 128 2.81 -18.20 9.62
N THR A 129 2.54 -17.33 10.59
CA THR A 129 2.82 -17.58 12.02
C THR A 129 1.56 -17.92 12.81
N ARG A 130 0.37 -17.69 12.24
CA ARG A 130 -0.94 -17.76 12.90
C ARG A 130 -1.03 -16.90 14.17
N LYS A 131 -0.32 -15.76 14.18
CA LYS A 131 -0.29 -14.83 15.32
C LYS A 131 -0.97 -13.51 14.95
N ARG A 132 -1.74 -12.98 15.91
CA ARG A 132 -2.21 -11.59 15.90
C ARG A 132 -1.18 -10.72 16.58
N HIS A 133 -0.89 -9.58 15.97
CA HIS A 133 -0.08 -8.51 16.53
C HIS A 133 -0.98 -7.30 16.72
N GLU A 134 -1.24 -6.94 17.97
CA GLU A 134 -2.01 -5.74 18.29
C GLU A 134 -1.17 -4.49 18.02
N ILE A 135 -1.80 -3.51 17.39
CA ILE A 135 -1.23 -2.21 17.05
C ILE A 135 -2.04 -1.15 17.78
N ILE A 136 -1.35 -0.28 18.53
CA ILE A 136 -1.95 0.89 19.18
C ILE A 136 -1.79 2.07 18.23
N PHE A 137 -2.88 2.80 17.97
CA PHE A 137 -2.88 3.97 17.08
C PHE A 137 -2.56 5.25 17.86
N ASP A 138 -1.31 5.34 18.32
CA ASP A 138 -0.81 6.53 19.00
C ASP A 138 -0.69 7.74 18.07
N SER A 139 -0.37 8.90 18.65
CA SER A 139 -0.24 10.15 17.90
C SER A 139 0.88 10.13 16.87
N GLU A 140 1.96 9.37 17.11
CA GLU A 140 3.09 9.28 16.19
C GLU A 140 2.70 8.50 14.92
N LEU A 141 2.08 7.33 15.10
CA LEU A 141 1.61 6.49 14.00
C LEU A 141 0.52 7.21 13.18
N ARG A 142 -0.37 7.94 13.84
CA ARG A 142 -1.39 8.78 13.18
C ARG A 142 -0.76 9.89 12.36
N ALA A 143 0.19 10.64 12.93
CA ALA A 143 0.88 11.71 12.23
C ALA A 143 1.63 11.18 11.01
N GLN A 144 2.36 10.07 11.15
CA GLN A 144 3.05 9.42 10.04
C GLN A 144 2.07 8.94 8.94
N THR A 145 0.95 8.34 9.34
CA THR A 145 -0.08 7.88 8.39
C THR A 145 -0.61 9.05 7.57
N LEU A 146 -0.99 10.15 8.21
CA LEU A 146 -1.50 11.34 7.52
C LEU A 146 -0.43 12.03 6.65
N GLN A 147 0.84 11.99 7.05
CA GLN A 147 1.95 12.45 6.20
C GLN A 147 2.06 11.62 4.92
N PHE A 148 1.95 10.29 5.00
CA PHE A 148 1.94 9.45 3.81
C PHE A 148 0.71 9.70 2.94
N VAL A 149 -0.48 9.90 3.52
CA VAL A 149 -1.68 10.26 2.76
C VAL A 149 -1.47 11.54 1.94
N ALA A 150 -0.91 12.58 2.57
CA ALA A 150 -0.61 13.83 1.87
C ALA A 150 0.41 13.64 0.73
N ALA A 151 1.49 12.90 0.99
CA ALA A 151 2.54 12.65 -0.01
C ALA A 151 2.06 11.77 -1.17
N ILE A 152 1.21 10.77 -0.90
CA ILE A 152 0.59 9.94 -1.94
C ILE A 152 -0.35 10.79 -2.79
N ARG A 153 -1.15 11.67 -2.18
CA ARG A 153 -2.03 12.56 -2.92
C ARG A 153 -1.26 13.49 -3.85
N GLU A 154 -0.17 14.08 -3.37
CA GLU A 154 0.72 14.90 -4.20
C GLU A 154 1.29 14.09 -5.37
N MET A 155 1.74 12.86 -5.10
CA MET A 155 2.25 11.95 -6.14
C MET A 155 1.17 11.61 -7.19
N LEU A 156 -0.07 11.35 -6.77
CA LEU A 156 -1.19 11.07 -7.67
C LEU A 156 -1.62 12.28 -8.52
N MET A 157 -1.37 13.50 -8.03
CA MET A 157 -1.62 14.73 -8.77
C MET A 157 -0.49 15.05 -9.76
N ASN A 158 0.75 14.62 -9.48
CA ASN A 158 1.93 14.89 -10.29
C ASN A 158 2.42 13.63 -11.03
N GLN A 159 1.56 13.05 -11.87
CA GLN A 159 1.79 11.74 -12.52
C GLN A 159 2.98 11.73 -13.50
N ASP A 160 3.42 12.91 -13.98
CA ASP A 160 4.56 13.02 -14.90
C ASP A 160 5.91 12.68 -14.26
N MET A 161 5.97 12.54 -12.92
CA MET A 161 7.21 12.28 -12.20
C MET A 161 7.11 11.01 -11.36
N LEU A 162 7.71 9.93 -11.85
CA LEU A 162 7.93 8.74 -11.05
C LEU A 162 9.00 8.99 -9.99
N PRO A 163 8.76 8.63 -8.72
CA PRO A 163 9.80 8.67 -7.70
C PRO A 163 11.03 7.85 -8.13
N PRO A 164 12.26 8.28 -7.77
CA PRO A 164 13.47 7.60 -8.16
C PRO A 164 13.52 6.18 -7.60
N ALA A 165 14.22 5.29 -8.29
CA ALA A 165 14.42 3.94 -7.78
C ALA A 165 15.31 3.96 -6.54
N ALA A 166 14.83 3.34 -5.47
CA ALA A 166 15.55 3.32 -4.20
C ALA A 166 16.91 2.60 -4.30
N HIS A 167 16.97 1.52 -5.08
CA HIS A 167 18.17 0.68 -5.27
C HIS A 167 18.91 0.39 -3.96
N ASP A 168 18.15 -0.08 -2.96
CA ASP A 168 18.67 -0.41 -1.63
C ASP A 168 18.28 -1.83 -1.20
N ALA A 169 18.56 -2.19 0.05
CA ALA A 169 18.34 -3.52 0.60
C ALA A 169 16.87 -3.99 0.57
N ARG A 170 15.89 -3.11 0.34
CA ARG A 170 14.48 -3.50 0.21
C ARG A 170 14.20 -4.15 -1.16
N CYS A 171 14.86 -3.68 -2.22
CA CYS A 171 14.56 -4.00 -3.61
C CYS A 171 14.52 -5.50 -3.93
N PRO A 172 15.44 -6.37 -3.44
CA PRO A 172 15.40 -7.80 -3.73
C PRO A 172 14.12 -8.52 -3.28
N ASN A 173 13.40 -7.95 -2.31
CA ASN A 173 12.13 -8.49 -1.80
C ASN A 173 10.90 -7.80 -2.39
N CYS A 174 11.08 -6.82 -3.28
CA CYS A 174 9.98 -6.07 -3.89
C CYS A 174 9.32 -6.93 -4.98
N SER A 175 8.00 -7.05 -4.91
CA SER A 175 7.20 -7.76 -5.92
C SER A 175 7.33 -7.19 -7.33
N LEU A 176 7.71 -5.90 -7.44
CA LEU A 176 7.86 -5.18 -8.70
C LEU A 176 9.33 -4.99 -9.12
N ILE A 177 10.27 -5.77 -8.59
CA ILE A 177 11.69 -5.60 -8.94
C ILE A 177 11.94 -5.70 -10.45
N ASN A 178 11.26 -6.61 -11.15
CA ASN A 178 11.43 -6.83 -12.59
C ASN A 178 10.84 -5.71 -13.44
N ALA A 179 9.73 -5.11 -13.01
CA ALA A 179 9.16 -3.94 -13.67
C ALA A 179 9.95 -2.67 -13.34
N CYS A 180 10.46 -2.56 -12.10
CA CYS A 180 11.17 -1.39 -11.62
C CYS A 180 12.61 -1.31 -12.14
N LEU A 181 13.31 -2.45 -12.28
CA LEU A 181 14.72 -2.57 -12.66
C LEU A 181 15.65 -1.62 -11.90
N PRO A 182 15.63 -1.61 -10.54
CA PRO A 182 16.29 -0.58 -9.75
C PRO A 182 17.82 -0.51 -9.97
N GLU A 183 18.47 -1.62 -10.32
CA GLU A 183 19.90 -1.64 -10.64
C GLU A 183 20.25 -0.87 -11.91
N ILE A 184 19.32 -0.81 -12.85
CA ILE A 184 19.47 -0.11 -14.12
C ILE A 184 19.02 1.35 -13.95
N VAL A 185 17.75 1.55 -13.59
CA VAL A 185 17.14 2.89 -13.54
C VAL A 185 17.58 3.73 -12.35
N GLY A 186 18.06 3.10 -11.27
CA GLY A 186 18.65 3.79 -10.13
C GLY A 186 20.02 4.38 -10.41
N GLN A 187 20.68 4.00 -11.52
CA GLN A 187 21.98 4.51 -11.95
C GLN A 187 21.84 5.54 -13.08
N GLU A 188 21.02 6.58 -12.90
CA GLU A 188 20.67 7.56 -13.94
C GLU A 188 21.87 8.10 -14.74
N ARG A 189 22.97 8.43 -14.06
CA ARG A 189 24.18 8.94 -14.73
C ARG A 189 24.77 7.92 -15.69
N ARG A 190 24.84 6.65 -15.28
CA ARG A 190 25.39 5.56 -16.10
C ARG A 190 24.48 5.28 -17.30
N LEU A 191 23.16 5.30 -17.07
CA LEU A 191 22.17 5.17 -18.14
C LEU A 191 22.28 6.27 -19.19
N ARG A 192 22.39 7.54 -18.78
CA ARG A 192 22.55 8.66 -19.72
C ARG A 192 23.81 8.52 -20.57
N ILE A 193 24.91 8.05 -19.97
CA ILE A 193 26.17 7.78 -20.71
C ILE A 193 25.93 6.68 -21.74
N MET A 194 25.36 5.54 -21.34
CA MET A 194 25.07 4.44 -22.26
C MET A 194 24.11 4.86 -23.40
N GLN A 195 23.08 5.64 -23.10
CA GLN A 195 22.14 6.17 -24.09
C GLN A 195 22.82 7.08 -25.12
N ALA A 196 23.73 7.95 -24.68
CA ALA A 196 24.50 8.81 -25.58
C ALA A 196 25.42 8.01 -26.52
N GLU A 197 25.81 6.79 -26.13
CA GLU A 197 26.65 5.90 -26.95
C GLU A 197 25.84 5.04 -27.94
N LEU A 198 24.53 4.85 -27.69
CA LEU A 198 23.66 3.98 -28.51
C LEU A 198 23.26 4.57 -29.86
N TYR A 199 23.23 5.91 -30.00
CA TYR A 199 22.83 6.57 -31.24
C TYR A 199 23.92 7.52 -31.74
N LYS A 200 24.63 7.09 -32.78
CA LYS A 200 25.50 7.96 -33.59
C LYS A 200 24.77 8.23 -34.91
N PRO A 201 24.14 9.40 -35.10
CA PRO A 201 23.50 9.71 -36.37
C PRO A 201 24.56 9.64 -37.49
N GLN A 202 24.24 8.95 -38.58
CA GLN A 202 25.06 8.98 -39.78
C GLN A 202 25.02 10.40 -40.33
N ALA A 203 26.19 10.98 -40.61
CA ALA A 203 26.25 12.28 -41.26
C ALA A 203 25.53 12.17 -42.61
N ILE A 204 24.50 13.00 -42.82
CA ILE A 204 23.88 13.12 -44.13
C ILE A 204 24.93 13.77 -45.02
N SER A 205 25.54 13.00 -45.92
CA SER A 205 26.37 13.57 -46.98
C SER A 205 25.47 14.45 -47.83
N GLU A 206 25.79 15.74 -47.92
CA GLU A 206 25.18 16.63 -48.90
C GLU A 206 25.37 15.99 -50.27
N VAL A 207 24.26 15.61 -50.90
CA VAL A 207 24.25 15.14 -52.28
C VAL A 207 24.44 16.40 -53.13
N GLU A 208 25.65 16.55 -53.69
CA GLU A 208 25.96 17.55 -54.72
C GLU A 208 25.10 17.39 -55.98
#